data_AF-A0A9N9PCR6-F1
#
_entry.id   AF-A0A9N9PCR6-F1
#
_cell.length_a   1.000
_cell.length_b   1.000
_cell.length_c   1.000
_cell.angle_alpha   90.00
_cell.angle_beta   90.00
_cell.angle_gamma   90.00
#
_symmetry.space_group_name_H-M   'P 1'
#
loop_
_entity.id
_entity.type
_entity.pdbx_description
1 polymer ?
#
loop_
_entity_poly.entity_id
_entity_poly.type
_entity_poly.pdbx_seq_one_letter_code
_entity_poly.pdbx_strand_id
1 'polypeptide(L)'
;YNCNHYHYLPETYLRRVIRPLESLLITYKRIVVKDSAVNAICYGAKLMIPGLLRYEEGIEINEEVVLMTTKGEAIALGIALMTTVVMGTVDHVIMERDTYPKVWGLGPKAMEKKKMIAEGKLNKFGRPNENTPADWKKSYVDLSGIGDKSTPDVTQMAGLIPTTTEPKGTTTLIQEVDTTPVETEDEKALKK
;
A
#
# COMPACT_ATOMS: atom_id res chain seq x y z
N TYR A 1 20.35 -31.64 -46.61
CA TYR A 1 20.64 -30.43 -45.80
C TYR A 1 19.33 -29.81 -45.37
N ASN A 2 19.24 -29.52 -44.06
CA ASN A 2 18.18 -28.76 -43.37
C ASN A 2 16.84 -29.46 -43.12
N CYS A 3 16.84 -30.27 -42.05
CA CYS A 3 15.63 -30.67 -41.34
C CYS A 3 15.53 -29.84 -40.05
N ASN A 4 14.95 -28.64 -40.13
CA ASN A 4 14.53 -27.84 -38.97
C ASN A 4 13.00 -27.89 -38.90
N HIS A 5 12.46 -29.01 -38.45
CA HIS A 5 11.03 -29.16 -38.18
C HIS A 5 10.79 -28.90 -36.70
N TYR A 6 10.75 -27.63 -36.30
CA TYR A 6 10.33 -27.25 -34.95
C TYR A 6 8.82 -27.48 -34.84
N HIS A 7 8.46 -28.60 -34.23
CA HIS A 7 7.09 -28.92 -33.86
C HIS A 7 6.66 -27.91 -32.78
N TYR A 8 5.87 -26.90 -33.17
CA TYR A 8 5.24 -25.99 -32.22
C TYR A 8 4.25 -26.81 -31.39
N LEU A 9 4.64 -27.24 -30.18
CA LEU A 9 3.69 -27.80 -29.25
C LEU A 9 2.77 -26.65 -28.82
N PRO A 10 1.44 -26.72 -29.05
CA PRO A 10 0.57 -25.64 -28.64
C PRO A 10 0.64 -25.50 -27.12
N GLU A 11 0.81 -24.27 -26.65
CA GLU A 11 1.04 -23.88 -25.25
C GLU A 11 0.00 -24.45 -24.27
N THR A 12 -1.18 -24.77 -24.79
CA THR A 12 -2.29 -25.40 -24.07
C THR A 12 -1.91 -26.73 -23.40
N TYR A 13 -1.08 -27.57 -24.04
CA TYR A 13 -0.65 -28.83 -23.43
C TYR A 13 0.32 -28.60 -22.27
N LEU A 14 1.18 -27.59 -22.36
CA LEU A 14 2.17 -27.27 -21.32
C LEU A 14 1.51 -26.68 -20.07
N ARG A 15 0.56 -25.75 -20.25
CA ARG A 15 -0.24 -25.17 -19.15
C ARG A 15 -1.15 -26.18 -18.46
N ARG A 16 -1.49 -27.29 -19.12
CA ARG A 16 -2.26 -28.39 -18.51
C ARG A 16 -1.43 -29.25 -17.56
N VAL A 17 -0.14 -29.43 -17.86
CA VAL A 17 0.78 -30.25 -17.06
C VAL A 17 1.39 -29.45 -15.92
N ILE A 18 1.76 -28.19 -16.17
CA ILE A 18 2.37 -27.30 -15.16
C ILE A 18 1.26 -26.54 -14.45
N ARG A 19 1.02 -26.87 -13.18
CA ARG A 19 0.12 -26.11 -12.31
C ARG A 19 0.85 -24.95 -11.64
N PRO A 20 0.17 -23.82 -11.40
CA PRO A 20 0.76 -22.69 -10.71
C PRO A 20 0.91 -22.99 -9.22
N LEU A 21 1.86 -22.31 -8.56
CA LEU A 21 2.30 -22.60 -7.19
C LEU A 21 1.20 -22.37 -6.13
N GLU A 22 0.22 -21.53 -6.47
CA GLU A 22 -0.97 -21.23 -5.68
C GLU A 22 -1.81 -22.47 -5.42
N SER A 23 -1.73 -23.49 -6.30
CA SER A 23 -2.44 -24.76 -6.11
C SER A 23 -1.96 -25.56 -4.90
N LEU A 24 -0.75 -25.28 -4.38
CA LEU A 24 -0.23 -25.93 -3.17
C LEU A 24 -0.66 -25.20 -1.89
N LEU A 25 -1.06 -23.94 -2.01
CA LEU A 25 -1.31 -23.04 -0.88
C LEU A 25 -2.78 -22.97 -0.46
N ILE A 26 -3.64 -23.84 -1.02
CA ILE A 26 -5.09 -23.81 -0.84
C ILE A 26 -5.50 -24.13 0.61
N THR A 27 -4.69 -24.92 1.33
CA THR A 27 -4.98 -25.36 2.70
C THR A 27 -4.83 -24.25 3.74
N TYR A 28 -4.08 -23.19 3.42
CA TYR A 28 -3.76 -22.13 4.36
C TYR A 28 -4.79 -21.01 4.37
N LYS A 29 -4.89 -20.32 5.51
CA LYS A 29 -5.73 -19.14 5.64
C LYS A 29 -5.19 -17.97 4.83
N ARG A 30 -6.09 -17.24 4.20
CA ARG A 30 -5.76 -16.22 3.20
C ARG A 30 -5.88 -14.80 3.77
N ILE A 31 -4.81 -14.03 3.61
CA ILE A 31 -4.78 -12.61 3.96
C ILE A 31 -4.52 -11.80 2.69
N VAL A 32 -5.43 -10.88 2.36
CA VAL A 32 -5.30 -9.99 1.20
C VAL A 32 -4.65 -8.69 1.63
N VAL A 33 -3.52 -8.40 1.00
CA VAL A 33 -2.67 -7.24 1.27
C VAL A 33 -2.90 -6.16 0.21
N LYS A 34 -2.77 -4.90 0.61
CA LYS A 34 -2.77 -3.74 -0.28
C LYS A 34 -1.54 -3.78 -1.20
N ASP A 35 -1.74 -3.55 -2.50
CA ASP A 35 -0.67 -3.57 -3.53
C ASP A 35 0.54 -2.70 -3.18
N SER A 36 0.33 -1.59 -2.46
CA SER A 36 1.40 -0.69 -2.00
C SER A 36 2.34 -1.31 -0.97
N ALA A 37 1.88 -2.31 -0.21
CA ALA A 37 2.67 -2.99 0.82
C ALA A 37 3.38 -4.26 0.28
N VAL A 38 3.04 -4.73 -0.92
CA VAL A 38 3.55 -6.00 -1.48
C VAL A 38 5.06 -5.98 -1.62
N ASN A 39 5.63 -4.95 -2.23
CA ASN A 39 7.09 -4.90 -2.40
C ASN A 39 7.82 -4.84 -1.05
N ALA A 40 7.26 -4.14 -0.04
CA ALA A 40 7.86 -4.11 1.30
C ALA A 40 7.93 -5.51 1.92
N ILE A 41 6.90 -6.33 1.72
CA ILE A 41 6.84 -7.72 2.20
C ILE A 41 7.84 -8.60 1.45
N CYS A 42 8.06 -8.39 0.15
CA CYS A 42 9.09 -9.11 -0.60
C CYS A 42 10.52 -8.83 -0.09
N TYR A 43 10.73 -7.68 0.56
CA TYR A 43 11.97 -7.37 1.27
C TYR A 43 11.99 -7.86 2.73
N GLY A 44 10.94 -8.55 3.19
CA GLY A 44 10.84 -9.08 4.55
C GLY A 44 10.28 -8.10 5.58
N ALA A 45 9.61 -7.02 5.16
CA ALA A 45 8.91 -6.15 6.10
C ALA A 45 7.71 -6.88 6.73
N LYS A 46 7.43 -6.56 8.00
CA LYS A 46 6.25 -7.06 8.71
C LYS A 46 4.98 -6.41 8.16
N LEU A 47 3.91 -7.19 8.03
CA LEU A 47 2.61 -6.66 7.65
C LEU A 47 2.01 -5.87 8.83
N MET A 48 1.57 -4.65 8.57
CA MET A 48 0.91 -3.78 9.55
C MET A 48 -0.54 -3.50 9.12
N ILE A 49 -1.39 -3.03 10.05
CA ILE A 49 -2.79 -2.60 9.80
C ILE A 49 -2.97 -1.81 8.49
N PRO A 50 -2.17 -0.76 8.17
CA PRO A 50 -2.38 0.02 6.94
C PRO A 50 -2.12 -0.75 5.64
N GLY A 51 -1.48 -1.93 5.72
CA GLY A 51 -1.23 -2.82 4.59
C GLY A 51 -2.28 -3.91 4.42
N LEU A 52 -3.19 -4.09 5.37
CA LEU A 52 -4.22 -5.14 5.34
C LEU A 52 -5.47 -4.65 4.59
N LEU A 53 -6.00 -5.47 3.67
CA LEU A 53 -7.26 -5.18 2.98
C LEU A 53 -8.38 -6.11 3.45
N ARG A 54 -8.15 -7.42 3.43
CA ARG A 54 -9.12 -8.44 3.87
C ARG A 54 -8.37 -9.57 4.56
N TYR A 55 -9.01 -10.21 5.52
CA TYR A 55 -8.47 -11.39 6.21
C TYR A 55 -9.57 -12.44 6.29
N GLU A 56 -9.15 -13.69 6.45
CA GLU A 56 -10.04 -14.82 6.70
C GLU A 56 -10.37 -14.92 8.19
N GLU A 57 -11.59 -15.34 8.51
CA GLU A 57 -12.02 -15.50 9.91
C GLU A 57 -11.36 -16.72 10.57
N GLY A 58 -11.21 -16.66 11.90
CA GLY A 58 -10.73 -17.78 12.69
C GLY A 58 -9.21 -17.99 12.70
N ILE A 59 -8.40 -16.97 12.36
CA ILE A 59 -6.94 -17.05 12.47
C ILE A 59 -6.53 -17.14 13.94
N GLU A 60 -5.77 -18.18 14.30
CA GLU A 60 -5.21 -18.36 15.63
C GLU A 60 -3.80 -17.77 15.75
N ILE A 61 -3.34 -17.60 16.98
CA ILE A 61 -1.98 -17.14 17.26
C ILE A 61 -1.01 -18.28 16.92
N ASN A 62 0.10 -17.93 16.26
CA ASN A 62 1.15 -18.82 15.74
C ASN A 62 0.71 -19.76 14.61
N GLU A 63 -0.40 -19.45 13.94
CA GLU A 63 -0.82 -20.21 12.76
C GLU A 63 -0.09 -19.76 11.48
N GLU A 64 0.12 -20.69 10.55
CA GLU A 64 0.68 -20.40 9.23
C GLU A 64 -0.39 -19.80 8.31
N VAL A 65 -0.11 -18.63 7.74
CA VAL A 65 -1.01 -17.88 6.86
C VAL A 65 -0.33 -17.53 5.54
N VAL A 66 -1.12 -17.49 4.47
CA VAL A 66 -0.67 -17.06 3.15
C VAL A 66 -1.04 -15.60 2.93
N LEU A 67 -0.04 -14.79 2.58
CA LEU A 67 -0.24 -13.42 2.13
C LEU A 67 -0.47 -13.41 0.62
N MET A 68 -1.58 -12.82 0.20
CA MET A 68 -1.98 -12.72 -1.21
C MET A 68 -2.19 -11.26 -1.62
N THR A 69 -1.99 -10.97 -2.90
CA THR A 69 -2.41 -9.71 -3.51
C THR A 69 -3.90 -9.75 -3.88
N THR A 70 -4.45 -8.62 -4.29
CA THR A 70 -5.82 -8.54 -4.86
C THR A 70 -6.00 -9.35 -6.13
N LYS A 71 -4.90 -9.69 -6.82
CA LYS A 71 -4.88 -10.52 -8.03
C LYS A 71 -4.89 -12.02 -7.73
N GLY A 72 -4.75 -12.41 -6.46
CA GLY A 72 -4.63 -13.81 -6.06
C GLY A 72 -3.23 -14.38 -6.28
N GLU A 73 -2.22 -13.54 -6.47
CA GLU A 73 -0.81 -13.96 -6.48
C GLU A 73 -0.35 -14.21 -5.05
N ALA A 74 0.34 -15.33 -4.81
CA ALA A 74 0.92 -15.62 -3.49
C ALA A 74 2.22 -14.82 -3.29
N ILE A 75 2.24 -13.98 -2.26
CA ILE A 75 3.39 -13.13 -1.95
C ILE A 75 4.40 -13.91 -1.11
N ALA A 76 3.94 -14.38 0.05
CA ALA A 76 4.77 -14.98 1.08
C ALA A 76 3.94 -15.81 2.07
N LEU A 77 4.62 -16.71 2.75
CA LEU A 77 4.13 -17.39 3.94
C LEU A 77 4.59 -16.64 5.19
N GLY A 78 3.71 -16.55 6.17
CA GLY A 78 4.02 -15.91 7.44
C GLY A 78 3.33 -16.56 8.62
N ILE A 79 3.88 -16.28 9.80
CA ILE A 79 3.30 -16.71 11.07
C ILE A 79 2.48 -15.57 11.66
N ALA A 80 1.29 -15.94 12.08
CA ALA A 80 0.30 -15.05 12.62
C ALA A 80 0.64 -14.74 14.13
N LEU A 81 0.88 -13.48 14.51
CA LEU A 81 1.12 -13.03 15.91
C LEU A 81 -0.13 -12.63 16.78
N MET A 82 -1.18 -12.00 16.24
CA MET A 82 -2.44 -11.58 16.90
C MET A 82 -3.75 -11.90 16.13
N THR A 83 -4.74 -12.53 16.74
CA THR A 83 -5.93 -13.13 16.09
C THR A 83 -6.69 -12.32 15.01
N THR A 84 -6.69 -10.98 14.98
CA THR A 84 -7.59 -10.24 14.08
C THR A 84 -7.05 -9.00 13.39
N VAL A 85 -6.03 -8.29 13.91
CA VAL A 85 -5.75 -6.94 13.39
C VAL A 85 -4.33 -6.75 12.86
N VAL A 86 -3.34 -7.54 13.31
CA VAL A 86 -1.97 -7.47 12.79
C VAL A 86 -1.30 -8.83 12.91
N MET A 87 -0.96 -9.42 11.77
CA MET A 87 -0.40 -10.76 11.69
C MET A 87 0.71 -10.79 10.65
N GLY A 88 1.89 -11.31 11.00
CA GLY A 88 2.88 -11.74 10.01
C GLY A 88 4.31 -11.30 10.31
N THR A 89 5.08 -12.13 11.00
CA THR A 89 6.49 -12.28 10.61
C THR A 89 6.51 -13.03 9.30
N VAL A 90 7.25 -12.51 8.32
CA VAL A 90 7.40 -13.14 7.02
C VAL A 90 8.58 -14.09 7.12
N ASP A 91 8.33 -15.39 6.94
CA ASP A 91 9.40 -16.38 6.99
C ASP A 91 9.96 -16.59 5.59
N HIS A 92 9.08 -16.87 4.61
CA HIS A 92 9.48 -17.25 3.26
C HIS A 92 8.74 -16.42 2.22
N VAL A 93 9.51 -15.67 1.44
CA VAL A 93 9.02 -14.87 0.31
C VAL A 93 9.06 -15.73 -0.95
N ILE A 94 7.92 -15.86 -1.62
CA ILE A 94 7.77 -16.63 -2.86
C ILE A 94 7.87 -15.70 -4.07
N MET A 95 7.28 -14.51 -3.96
CA MET A 95 7.23 -13.52 -5.02
C MET A 95 8.60 -12.86 -5.27
N GLU A 96 8.90 -12.57 -6.55
CA GLU A 96 10.10 -11.82 -6.93
C GLU A 96 10.05 -10.38 -6.42
N ARG A 97 11.22 -9.86 -6.04
CA ARG A 97 11.39 -8.47 -5.58
C ARG A 97 11.16 -7.52 -6.76
N ASP A 98 10.57 -6.36 -6.49
CA ASP A 98 10.30 -5.31 -7.49
C ASP A 98 9.26 -5.64 -8.58
N THR A 99 8.51 -6.75 -8.44
CA THR A 99 7.28 -6.99 -9.24
C THR A 99 6.26 -5.86 -9.07
N TYR A 100 6.24 -5.24 -7.89
CA TYR A 100 5.37 -4.11 -7.54
C TYR A 100 6.20 -2.84 -7.25
N PRO A 101 5.72 -1.65 -7.62
CA PRO A 101 6.45 -0.41 -7.39
C PRO A 101 6.63 -0.14 -5.90
N LYS A 102 7.83 0.33 -5.53
CA LYS A 102 8.11 0.78 -4.16
C LYS A 102 7.48 2.14 -3.89
N VAL A 103 6.65 2.24 -2.86
CA VAL A 103 6.01 3.52 -2.46
C VAL A 103 6.59 4.14 -1.19
N TRP A 104 7.54 3.46 -0.54
CA TRP A 104 8.17 3.99 0.68
C TRP A 104 9.04 5.21 0.36
N GLY A 105 8.89 6.27 1.15
CA GLY A 105 9.64 7.52 0.95
C GLY A 105 9.13 8.45 -0.17
N LEU A 106 7.93 8.18 -0.73
CA LEU A 106 7.25 9.05 -1.71
C LEU A 106 6.10 9.88 -1.10
N GLY A 107 6.08 10.07 0.21
CA GLY A 107 5.04 10.90 0.85
C GLY A 107 5.08 12.37 0.40
N PRO A 108 3.97 13.13 0.48
CA PRO A 108 3.90 14.53 0.06
C PRO A 108 5.00 15.41 0.67
N LYS A 109 5.23 15.27 1.99
CA LYS A 109 6.30 15.97 2.70
C LYS A 109 7.71 15.53 2.28
N ALA A 110 7.90 14.26 1.93
CA ALA A 110 9.19 13.76 1.46
C ALA A 110 9.51 14.26 0.04
N MET A 111 8.50 14.34 -0.83
CA MET A 111 8.63 14.94 -2.16
C MET A 111 8.90 16.43 -2.08
N GLU A 112 8.19 17.14 -1.21
CA GLU A 112 8.41 18.58 -0.95
C GLU A 112 9.85 18.82 -0.45
N LYS A 113 10.33 18.00 0.49
CA LYS A 113 11.73 18.05 0.97
C LYS A 113 12.73 17.83 -0.18
N LYS A 114 12.52 16.82 -1.02
CA LYS A 114 13.39 16.55 -2.20
C LYS A 114 13.38 17.70 -3.19
N LYS A 115 12.20 18.30 -3.44
CA LYS A 115 12.05 19.47 -4.30
C LYS A 115 12.79 20.68 -3.72
N MET A 116 12.68 20.93 -2.41
CA MET A 116 13.41 22.03 -1.75
C MET A 116 14.93 21.84 -1.77
N ILE A 117 15.41 20.59 -1.69
CA ILE A 117 16.84 20.29 -1.86
C ILE A 117 17.28 20.57 -3.30
N ALA A 118 16.47 20.19 -4.30
CA ALA A 118 16.75 20.49 -5.71
C ALA A 118 16.72 22.00 -6.00
N GLU A 119 15.82 22.75 -5.35
CA GLU A 119 15.73 24.21 -5.41
C GLU A 119 16.83 24.93 -4.61
N GLY A 120 17.67 24.21 -3.86
CA GLY A 120 18.75 24.79 -3.05
C GLY A 120 18.28 25.55 -1.80
N LYS A 121 16.99 25.48 -1.45
CA LYS A 121 16.42 26.10 -0.23
C LYS A 121 16.76 25.32 1.04
N LEU A 122 17.27 24.10 0.87
CA LEU A 122 17.66 23.17 1.93
C LEU A 122 19.02 22.55 1.61
N ASN A 123 19.81 22.22 2.63
CA ASN A 123 21.13 21.60 2.44
C ASN A 123 21.00 20.18 1.85
N LYS A 124 22.10 19.59 1.33
CA LYS A 124 22.15 18.21 0.79
C LYS A 124 21.61 17.14 1.76
N PHE A 125 21.71 17.40 3.07
CA PHE A 125 21.23 16.53 4.15
C PHE A 125 19.84 16.92 4.67
N GLY A 126 19.17 17.89 4.04
CA GLY A 126 17.82 18.30 4.37
C GLY A 126 17.67 19.10 5.67
N ARG A 127 18.76 19.71 6.15
CA ARG A 127 18.75 20.63 7.31
C ARG A 127 18.35 22.05 6.89
N PRO A 128 17.63 22.80 7.74
CA PRO A 128 17.30 24.20 7.47
C PRO A 128 18.56 25.05 7.28
N ASN A 129 18.53 25.94 6.31
CA ASN A 129 19.54 26.96 6.06
C ASN A 129 18.88 28.35 6.09
N GLU A 130 19.63 29.41 5.85
CA GLU A 130 19.13 30.80 5.87
C GLU A 130 17.99 31.03 4.86
N ASN A 131 18.00 30.31 3.74
CA ASN A 131 17.00 30.41 2.67
C ASN A 131 15.74 29.55 2.91
N THR A 132 15.59 28.91 4.06
CA THR A 132 14.45 28.01 4.34
C THR A 132 13.22 28.81 4.80
N PRO A 133 12.05 28.66 4.12
CA PRO A 133 10.81 29.32 4.51
C PRO A 133 10.38 28.99 5.94
N ALA A 134 9.79 29.97 6.64
CA ALA A 134 9.30 29.81 8.01
C ALA A 134 8.21 28.71 8.13
N ASP A 135 7.43 28.49 7.08
CA ASP A 135 6.37 27.48 7.02
C ASP A 135 6.92 26.05 7.08
N TRP A 136 8.11 25.81 6.51
CA TRP A 136 8.79 24.52 6.59
C TRP A 136 9.31 24.25 8.00
N LYS A 137 9.89 25.26 8.68
CA LYS A 137 10.40 25.13 10.05
C LYS A 137 9.30 24.81 11.07
N LYS A 138 8.08 25.30 10.86
CA LYS A 138 6.93 25.04 11.73
C LYS A 138 6.29 23.67 11.50
N SER A 139 6.26 23.21 10.25
CA SER A 139 5.53 21.98 9.87
C SER A 139 6.42 20.73 9.80
N TYR A 140 7.73 20.88 9.63
CA TYR A 140 8.66 19.76 9.53
C TYR A 140 9.27 19.44 10.89
N VAL A 141 8.95 18.25 11.42
CA VAL A 141 9.59 17.66 12.60
C VAL A 141 10.58 16.61 12.12
N ASP A 142 11.86 16.77 12.48
CA ASP A 142 12.91 15.81 12.12
C ASP A 142 12.94 14.67 13.15
N LEU A 143 12.47 13.49 12.75
CA LEU A 143 12.38 12.33 13.65
C LEU A 143 13.66 11.48 13.68
N SER A 144 14.70 11.85 12.93
CA SER A 144 15.95 11.09 12.84
C SER A 144 16.76 11.03 14.14
N GLY A 145 16.39 11.79 15.17
CA GLY A 145 17.07 11.83 16.47
C GLY A 145 16.36 11.08 17.61
N ILE A 146 15.16 10.52 17.39
CA ILE A 146 14.36 9.86 18.45
C ILE A 146 14.78 8.39 18.67
N GLY A 147 15.66 7.81 17.84
CA GLY A 147 16.10 6.42 17.95
C GLY A 147 17.06 6.08 19.09
N ASP A 148 17.67 7.07 19.77
CA ASP A 148 18.76 6.83 20.74
C ASP A 148 18.58 7.44 22.13
N LYS A 149 17.40 8.01 22.46
CA LYS A 149 17.17 8.55 23.81
C LYS A 149 15.81 8.14 24.37
N SER A 150 15.90 7.29 25.38
CA SER A 150 14.97 7.05 26.49
C SER A 150 13.72 7.93 26.53
N THR A 151 12.57 7.25 26.61
CA THR A 151 11.26 7.69 27.10
C THR A 151 11.28 9.01 27.88
N PRO A 152 10.61 10.08 27.40
CA PRO A 152 10.21 11.15 28.28
C PRO A 152 8.88 10.81 28.97
N ASP A 153 8.90 11.13 30.25
CA ASP A 153 7.93 10.96 31.31
C ASP A 153 6.50 11.44 30.96
N VAL A 154 5.51 10.68 31.45
CA VAL A 154 4.08 10.99 31.35
C VAL A 154 3.74 11.98 32.45
N THR A 155 4.15 13.24 32.32
CA THR A 155 3.61 14.34 33.14
C THR A 155 3.89 15.66 32.44
N GLN A 156 3.00 16.08 31.53
CA GLN A 156 2.71 17.48 31.11
C GLN A 156 2.01 17.51 29.74
N MET A 157 0.82 16.90 29.64
CA MET A 157 -0.16 17.22 28.59
C MET A 157 -1.57 17.15 29.21
N ALA A 158 -1.84 18.05 30.14
CA ALA A 158 -3.18 18.38 30.59
C ALA A 158 -3.43 19.86 30.26
N GLY A 159 -3.90 20.13 29.05
CA GLY A 159 -4.26 21.48 28.62
C GLY A 159 -4.46 21.57 27.12
N LEU A 160 -5.68 21.93 26.72
CA LEU A 160 -6.18 22.20 25.36
C LEU A 160 -6.77 21.00 24.60
N ILE A 161 -7.92 20.53 25.09
CA ILE A 161 -8.99 19.99 24.24
C ILE A 161 -9.96 21.14 23.96
N PRO A 162 -10.17 21.62 22.72
CA PRO A 162 -11.35 22.39 22.39
C PRO A 162 -12.52 21.43 22.12
N THR A 163 -13.47 21.43 23.05
CA THR A 163 -14.83 20.91 22.91
C THR A 163 -15.55 21.59 21.74
N THR A 164 -16.18 20.84 20.82
CA THR A 164 -17.42 21.21 20.11
C THR A 164 -18.07 19.97 19.46
N THR A 165 -19.13 19.49 20.14
CA THR A 165 -20.39 18.84 19.69
C THR A 165 -20.42 17.62 18.75
N GLU A 166 -21.02 16.55 19.28
CA GLU A 166 -21.55 15.37 18.58
C GLU A 166 -22.89 15.63 17.82
N PRO A 167 -23.28 14.76 16.86
CA PRO A 167 -24.38 14.96 15.92
C PRO A 167 -25.74 14.40 16.42
N LYS A 168 -26.85 15.03 16.01
CA LYS A 168 -28.20 14.43 16.05
C LYS A 168 -28.83 14.47 14.66
N GLY A 169 -29.22 13.30 14.16
CA GLY A 169 -29.97 13.16 12.91
C GLY A 169 -31.48 13.32 13.08
N THR A 170 -32.19 13.51 11.96
CA THR A 170 -33.42 12.80 11.52
C THR A 170 -34.02 13.51 10.28
N THR A 171 -34.05 12.78 9.15
CA THR A 171 -35.10 12.59 8.10
C THR A 171 -36.00 13.78 7.70
N THR A 172 -36.21 14.17 6.42
CA THR A 172 -37.09 13.51 5.41
C THR A 172 -36.96 14.13 3.98
N LEU A 173 -37.04 13.28 2.94
CA LEU A 173 -37.62 13.41 1.56
C LEU A 173 -37.01 14.28 0.41
N ILE A 174 -36.35 13.56 -0.52
CA ILE A 174 -36.54 13.42 -1.99
C ILE A 174 -37.10 14.60 -2.83
N GLN A 175 -36.33 15.12 -3.81
CA GLN A 175 -36.64 15.04 -5.26
C GLN A 175 -35.47 15.43 -6.18
N GLU A 176 -35.17 14.51 -7.11
CA GLU A 176 -34.75 14.60 -8.53
C GLU A 176 -33.74 15.67 -8.99
N VAL A 177 -32.53 15.25 -9.44
CA VAL A 177 -32.15 14.89 -10.82
C VAL A 177 -32.17 16.09 -11.76
N ASP A 178 -30.99 16.60 -12.09
CA ASP A 178 -30.69 17.14 -13.42
C ASP A 178 -29.23 16.87 -13.78
N THR A 179 -29.07 16.00 -14.76
CA THR A 179 -27.85 15.65 -15.47
C THR A 179 -27.54 16.70 -16.52
N THR A 180 -26.31 17.22 -16.55
CA THR A 180 -25.75 17.90 -17.73
C THR A 180 -24.67 17.01 -18.34
N PRO A 181 -24.83 16.49 -19.58
CA PRO A 181 -23.76 15.81 -20.28
C PRO A 181 -22.89 16.83 -21.03
N VAL A 182 -21.59 16.57 -20.98
CA VAL A 182 -20.53 17.23 -21.75
C VAL A 182 -20.67 16.84 -23.22
N GLU A 183 -20.77 17.84 -24.09
CA GLU A 183 -20.80 17.71 -25.55
C GLU A 183 -19.50 17.06 -26.07
N THR A 184 -19.63 16.06 -26.94
CA THR A 184 -18.53 15.54 -27.75
C THR A 184 -18.88 15.79 -29.22
N GLU A 185 -18.04 16.58 -29.89
CA GLU A 185 -18.08 16.80 -31.33
C GLU A 185 -17.69 15.51 -32.05
N ASP A 186 -18.63 14.88 -32.74
CA ASP A 186 -18.40 13.99 -33.88
C ASP A 186 -19.72 13.76 -34.63
N GLU A 187 -19.65 13.56 -35.95
CA GLU A 187 -20.77 13.39 -36.92
C GLU A 187 -21.50 14.66 -37.42
N LYS A 188 -20.78 15.51 -38.16
CA LYS A 188 -21.40 16.26 -39.26
C LYS A 188 -21.20 15.51 -40.57
N ALA A 189 -21.86 14.36 -40.69
CA ALA A 189 -21.81 13.54 -41.90
C ALA A 189 -23.07 12.67 -42.09
N LEU A 190 -24.29 13.22 -42.08
CA LEU A 190 -25.39 12.65 -42.86
C LEU A 190 -26.64 13.54 -42.95
N LYS A 191 -27.01 13.87 -44.20
CA LYS A 191 -28.37 14.06 -44.73
C LYS A 191 -29.22 15.28 -44.28
N LYS A 192 -29.49 16.08 -45.32
CA LYS A 192 -30.60 17.01 -45.58
C LYS A 192 -30.50 18.41 -45.00
#